data_AF-A0A0Z8GSR2-F1
#
_entry.id   AF-A0A0Z8GSR2-F1
#
_cell.length_a   1.000
_cell.length_b   1.000
_cell.length_c   1.000
_cell.angle_alpha   90.00
_cell.angle_beta   90.00
_cell.angle_gamma   90.00
#
_symmetry.space_group_name_H-M   'P 1'
#
loop_
_entity.id
_entity.type
_entity.pdbx_description
1 polymer ?
#
loop_
_entity_poly.entity_id
_entity_poly.type
_entity_poly.pdbx_seq_one_letter_code
_entity_poly.pdbx_strand_id
1 'polypeptide(L)'
;MWEKLKAEQKEKYRTLITNFASLSEAFSQKSETDEENETFNYVAPIINSKFQETVFQRAFQAVGEDIANTSFDASVMVDSQYKYLVGIKSFGIQSGDQKVAQFKKDSQGWTEILQEIKFNAMIAPDKATADKNNQALYLKLAKEISLLRNQRIESSKAQIRGFASDSTVESVYHVLMPTAKGAKPQIFVGETSYLPIDVENLQIKGATSLKTPTNFAFTDGQHDYKYTAADSQLHMTFHNKEIVVDTWDVDYVEDPFYIFENLHTLSADEKENQVLDTVSWVITDKHGHVEENSGFNAFNGGAKLAKKDRLSRIQRIQEEFSDQLSSEELAFVTYSLEEILLKKWSSKEEKAEMKKIRTALINFAQKSRIEKLSEKLEKLVYRPVSEVYIPLPDSKKFHDARPDFFGHNVGTFDETGKKLALSKEERTFTLRFLSSGDAIEAYINQESGKAIQSVDRQDILGEWLLRGVFQLAEREVLTGKKLESLEINGIRLTKFKNGEIGIEFIWIDTENPPTDAIGWVSRKGKK
;
A
#
# COMPACT_ATOMS: atom_id res chain seq x y z
N MET A 1 -17.08 12.09 -6.83
CA MET A 1 -16.50 12.73 -5.63
C MET A 1 -16.70 14.25 -5.68
N TRP A 2 -16.36 14.91 -6.79
CA TRP A 2 -16.37 16.35 -7.01
C TRP A 2 -17.61 17.09 -6.50
N GLU A 3 -18.79 16.53 -6.76
CA GLU A 3 -20.07 17.13 -6.37
C GLU A 3 -20.25 17.19 -4.84
N LYS A 4 -19.66 16.24 -4.11
CA LYS A 4 -19.75 16.15 -2.64
C LYS A 4 -18.73 17.04 -1.91
N LEU A 5 -17.71 17.54 -2.61
CA LEU A 5 -16.69 18.41 -2.03
C LEU A 5 -17.26 19.82 -1.77
N LYS A 6 -16.81 20.46 -0.69
CA LYS A 6 -17.25 21.81 -0.30
C LYS A 6 -16.88 22.83 -1.38
N ALA A 7 -17.81 23.72 -1.71
CA ALA A 7 -17.63 24.74 -2.74
C ALA A 7 -16.38 25.62 -2.48
N GLU A 8 -16.15 26.04 -1.23
CA GLU A 8 -14.98 26.83 -0.85
C GLU A 8 -13.65 26.10 -1.14
N GLN A 9 -13.59 24.81 -0.88
CA GLN A 9 -12.39 24.00 -1.14
C GLN A 9 -12.15 23.84 -2.64
N LYS A 10 -13.22 23.65 -3.43
CA LYS A 10 -13.15 23.59 -4.89
C LYS A 10 -12.66 24.90 -5.49
N GLU A 11 -13.16 26.03 -5.02
CA GLU A 11 -12.73 27.35 -5.51
C GLU A 11 -11.26 27.63 -5.15
N LYS A 12 -10.82 27.26 -3.94
CA LYS A 12 -9.42 27.32 -3.55
C LYS A 12 -8.53 26.45 -4.43
N TYR A 13 -8.95 25.22 -4.71
CA TYR A 13 -8.23 24.30 -5.60
C TYR A 13 -8.13 24.86 -7.02
N ARG A 14 -9.25 25.30 -7.60
CA ARG A 14 -9.34 25.97 -8.89
C ARG A 14 -8.37 27.15 -8.96
N THR A 15 -8.46 28.08 -8.01
CA THR A 15 -7.62 29.30 -7.97
C THR A 15 -6.14 28.96 -7.98
N LEU A 16 -5.70 28.00 -7.16
CA LEU A 16 -4.28 27.61 -7.11
C LEU A 16 -3.81 26.99 -8.43
N ILE A 17 -4.63 26.13 -9.05
CA ILE A 17 -4.30 25.51 -10.34
C ILE A 17 -4.29 26.55 -11.47
N THR A 18 -5.34 27.36 -11.60
CA THR A 18 -5.45 28.35 -12.68
C THR A 18 -4.40 29.44 -12.55
N ASN A 19 -4.04 29.86 -11.33
CA ASN A 19 -2.95 30.82 -11.12
C ASN A 19 -1.59 30.23 -11.53
N PHE A 20 -1.32 28.96 -11.24
CA PHE A 20 -0.09 28.35 -11.74
C PHE A 20 -0.11 28.23 -13.27
N ALA A 21 -1.23 27.76 -13.84
CA ALA A 21 -1.41 27.65 -15.28
C ALA A 21 -1.37 29.00 -16.00
N SER A 22 -1.70 30.10 -15.32
CA SER A 22 -1.63 31.47 -15.86
C SER A 22 -0.21 31.88 -16.26
N LEU A 23 0.81 31.19 -15.73
CA LEU A 23 2.23 31.44 -15.99
C LEU A 23 2.75 30.66 -17.20
N SER A 24 1.89 29.93 -17.93
CA SER A 24 2.31 29.00 -19.00
C SER A 24 3.16 29.66 -20.09
N GLU A 25 2.90 30.93 -20.42
CA GLU A 25 3.65 31.66 -21.43
C GLU A 25 5.13 31.82 -21.05
N ALA A 26 5.44 32.01 -19.77
CA ALA A 26 6.81 32.17 -19.26
C ALA A 26 7.68 30.92 -19.47
N PHE A 27 7.05 29.76 -19.57
CA PHE A 27 7.73 28.47 -19.76
C PHE A 27 7.71 27.98 -21.21
N SER A 28 7.06 28.72 -22.11
CA SER A 28 6.92 28.35 -23.50
C SER A 28 8.03 28.99 -24.36
N GLN A 29 8.65 28.20 -25.22
CA GLN A 29 9.49 28.77 -26.29
C GLN A 29 8.54 29.37 -27.33
N LYS A 30 8.46 30.70 -27.40
CA LYS A 30 7.79 31.38 -28.52
C LYS A 30 8.55 31.00 -29.79
N SER A 31 7.90 30.26 -30.70
CA SER A 31 8.44 30.07 -32.04
C SER A 31 8.35 31.41 -32.76
N GLU A 32 9.49 31.95 -33.19
CA GLU A 32 9.57 33.05 -34.16
C GLU A 32 9.00 32.56 -35.50
N THR A 33 7.68 32.49 -35.64
CA THR A 33 7.03 32.28 -36.93
C THR A 33 5.75 33.09 -37.05
N ASP A 34 5.88 34.10 -37.90
CA ASP A 34 4.91 34.78 -38.75
C ASP A 34 3.80 35.59 -38.07
N GLU A 35 4.04 36.90 -38.00
CA GLU A 35 3.14 38.00 -37.62
C GLU A 35 1.90 38.15 -38.54
N GLU A 36 1.62 37.22 -39.45
CA GLU A 36 0.63 37.41 -40.51
C GLU A 36 -0.70 36.65 -40.34
N ASN A 37 -0.91 35.90 -39.25
CA ASN A 37 -2.21 35.29 -38.97
C ASN A 37 -2.69 35.62 -37.55
N GLU A 38 -3.76 36.42 -37.44
CA GLU A 38 -4.52 36.75 -36.21
C GLU A 38 -5.22 35.54 -35.55
N THR A 39 -4.71 34.32 -35.74
CA THR A 39 -5.07 33.21 -34.87
C THR A 39 -4.32 33.37 -33.57
N PHE A 40 -5.01 33.77 -32.50
CA PHE A 40 -4.47 33.77 -31.14
C PHE A 40 -3.69 32.47 -30.89
N ASN A 41 -2.36 32.56 -30.89
CA ASN A 41 -1.47 31.41 -30.80
C ASN A 41 -1.27 31.06 -29.32
N TYR A 42 -2.38 30.73 -28.65
CA TYR A 42 -2.38 30.37 -27.25
C TYR A 42 -1.51 29.15 -27.01
N VAL A 43 -0.64 29.24 -26.01
CA VAL A 43 0.09 28.08 -25.51
C VAL A 43 -0.87 27.13 -24.79
N ALA A 44 -0.48 25.86 -24.63
CA ALA A 44 -1.29 24.95 -23.82
C ALA A 44 -1.09 25.29 -22.33
N PRO A 45 -2.16 25.37 -21.51
CA PRO A 45 -2.01 25.52 -20.06
C PRO A 45 -1.14 24.42 -19.46
N ILE A 46 -0.11 24.80 -18.71
CA ILE A 46 0.80 23.89 -18.04
C ILE A 46 0.19 23.45 -16.72
N ILE A 47 0.10 22.14 -16.54
CA ILE A 47 -0.25 21.51 -15.28
C ILE A 47 0.95 20.67 -14.84
N ASN A 48 1.56 21.04 -13.72
CA ASN A 48 2.59 20.23 -13.10
C ASN A 48 1.91 19.18 -12.20
N SER A 49 2.17 17.89 -12.45
CA SER A 49 1.49 16.80 -11.74
C SER A 49 1.76 16.82 -10.23
N LYS A 50 3.00 17.05 -9.80
CA LYS A 50 3.36 17.10 -8.37
C LYS A 50 2.78 18.33 -7.67
N PHE A 51 2.73 19.47 -8.37
CA PHE A 51 2.03 20.64 -7.89
C PHE A 51 0.53 20.38 -7.73
N GLN A 52 -0.11 19.74 -8.70
CA GLN A 52 -1.51 19.34 -8.63
C GLN A 52 -1.80 18.47 -7.40
N GLU A 53 -1.00 17.43 -7.15
CA GLU A 53 -1.14 16.56 -5.97
C GLU A 53 -1.06 17.37 -4.66
N THR A 54 -0.04 18.25 -4.54
CA THR A 54 0.16 19.09 -3.34
C THR A 54 -0.98 20.08 -3.12
N VAL A 55 -1.45 20.69 -4.20
CA VAL A 55 -2.56 21.66 -4.19
C VAL A 55 -3.87 20.95 -3.86
N PHE A 56 -4.09 19.74 -4.37
CA PHE A 56 -5.24 18.92 -4.03
C PHE A 56 -5.27 18.61 -2.52
N GLN A 57 -4.16 18.12 -1.98
CA GLN A 57 -4.01 17.87 -0.54
C GLN A 57 -4.29 19.13 0.29
N ARG A 58 -3.70 20.26 -0.08
CA ARG A 58 -3.85 21.54 0.63
C ARG A 58 -5.28 22.13 0.54
N ALA A 59 -5.96 21.95 -0.58
CA ALA A 59 -7.29 22.49 -0.79
C ALA A 59 -8.35 21.66 -0.07
N PHE A 60 -8.26 20.33 -0.18
CA PHE A 60 -9.26 19.39 0.35
C PHE A 60 -8.93 18.83 1.73
N GLN A 61 -7.79 19.22 2.32
CA GLN A 61 -7.27 18.60 3.55
C GLN A 61 -7.08 17.09 3.38
N ALA A 62 -6.65 16.69 2.17
CA ALA A 62 -6.42 15.30 1.84
C ALA A 62 -5.11 14.82 2.48
N VAL A 63 -5.08 13.55 2.88
CA VAL A 63 -3.83 12.89 3.28
C VAL A 63 -3.13 12.42 2.00
N GLY A 64 -1.84 12.74 1.87
CA GLY A 64 -1.04 12.24 0.76
C GLY A 64 -0.75 10.76 0.96
N GLU A 65 -1.14 9.92 0.01
CA GLU A 65 -0.88 8.48 0.04
C GLU A 65 0.39 8.13 -0.78
N ASP A 66 1.21 9.14 -1.10
CA ASP A 66 2.36 9.08 -2.02
C ASP A 66 3.50 8.23 -1.41
N ILE A 67 3.33 6.93 -1.60
CA ILE A 67 4.13 5.84 -1.07
C ILE A 67 4.67 5.12 -2.32
N ALA A 68 5.66 5.73 -2.97
CA ALA A 68 6.27 5.29 -4.22
C ALA A 68 5.32 5.09 -5.42
N ASN A 69 4.76 3.90 -5.61
CA ASN A 69 3.92 3.54 -6.76
C ASN A 69 2.47 3.20 -6.34
N THR A 70 2.06 3.58 -5.12
CA THR A 70 0.71 3.34 -4.62
C THR A 70 -0.35 3.61 -5.67
N SER A 71 -1.44 2.82 -5.63
CA SER A 71 -2.54 2.96 -6.59
C SER A 71 -3.24 4.32 -6.50
N PHE A 72 -2.98 5.10 -5.46
CA PHE A 72 -3.67 6.35 -5.19
C PHE A 72 -2.69 7.41 -4.67
N ASP A 73 -2.96 8.66 -5.02
CA ASP A 73 -2.10 9.80 -4.72
C ASP A 73 -2.58 10.54 -3.45
N ALA A 74 -3.87 10.48 -3.15
CA ALA A 74 -4.45 11.10 -1.97
C ALA A 74 -5.69 10.37 -1.45
N SER A 75 -5.99 10.57 -0.17
CA SER A 75 -7.26 10.19 0.45
C SER A 75 -7.98 11.39 1.03
N VAL A 76 -9.30 11.44 0.83
CA VAL A 76 -10.15 12.56 1.25
C VAL A 76 -11.29 12.04 2.10
N MET A 77 -11.44 12.60 3.31
CA MET A 77 -12.63 12.43 4.12
C MET A 77 -13.59 13.59 3.86
N VAL A 78 -14.73 13.31 3.22
CA VAL A 78 -15.76 14.33 2.98
C VAL A 78 -16.60 14.53 4.24
N ASP A 79 -16.97 13.43 4.88
CA ASP A 79 -17.65 13.36 6.17
C ASP A 79 -17.38 12.00 6.85
N SER A 80 -18.08 11.71 7.95
CA SER A 80 -17.91 10.45 8.70
C SER A 80 -18.33 9.18 7.94
N GLN A 81 -19.10 9.30 6.85
CA GLN A 81 -19.61 8.17 6.06
C GLN A 81 -18.88 8.02 4.72
N TYR A 82 -18.46 9.13 4.10
CA TYR A 82 -17.86 9.12 2.77
C TYR A 82 -16.35 9.40 2.81
N LYS A 83 -15.59 8.36 2.48
CA LYS A 83 -14.13 8.41 2.28
C LYS A 83 -13.81 8.13 0.82
N TYR A 84 -12.90 8.90 0.26
CA TYR A 84 -12.48 8.78 -1.14
C TYR A 84 -10.99 8.49 -1.24
N LEU A 85 -10.68 7.48 -2.06
CA LEU A 85 -9.36 7.21 -2.59
C LEU A 85 -9.22 7.87 -3.96
N VAL A 86 -8.20 8.70 -4.13
CA VAL A 86 -8.09 9.56 -5.31
C VAL A 86 -6.80 9.26 -6.07
N GLY A 87 -6.96 8.77 -7.31
CA GLY A 87 -5.89 8.74 -8.29
C GLY A 87 -5.87 10.08 -9.05
N ILE A 88 -4.84 10.89 -8.80
CA ILE A 88 -4.66 12.21 -9.39
C ILE A 88 -3.88 12.06 -10.70
N LYS A 89 -4.41 12.62 -11.80
CA LYS A 89 -3.72 12.64 -13.09
C LYS A 89 -3.80 14.00 -13.77
N SER A 90 -2.83 14.26 -14.64
CA SER A 90 -2.88 15.35 -15.61
C SER A 90 -2.39 14.89 -16.97
N PHE A 91 -3.17 15.19 -18.01
CA PHE A 91 -2.85 14.92 -19.41
C PHE A 91 -3.78 15.73 -20.31
N GLY A 92 -3.39 16.06 -21.54
CA GLY A 92 -4.23 16.89 -22.42
C GLY A 92 -5.59 16.25 -22.72
N ILE A 93 -6.63 17.07 -22.94
CA ILE A 93 -7.98 16.57 -23.22
C ILE A 93 -8.05 15.66 -24.47
N GLN A 94 -7.10 15.81 -25.39
CA GLN A 94 -6.96 15.00 -26.61
C GLN A 94 -6.00 13.81 -26.46
N SER A 95 -5.41 13.60 -25.30
CA SER A 95 -4.48 12.49 -25.07
C SER A 95 -5.20 11.14 -25.09
N GLY A 96 -4.53 10.12 -25.62
CA GLY A 96 -5.04 8.73 -25.66
C GLY A 96 -4.83 7.99 -24.34
N ASP A 97 -4.54 6.69 -24.41
CA ASP A 97 -4.34 5.83 -23.24
C ASP A 97 -3.35 6.41 -22.23
N GLN A 98 -3.68 6.30 -20.95
CA GLN A 98 -2.86 6.81 -19.86
C GLN A 98 -2.39 5.68 -18.96
N LYS A 99 -1.15 5.78 -18.47
CA LYS A 99 -0.58 4.80 -17.55
C LYS A 99 -1.38 4.78 -16.24
N VAL A 100 -1.85 3.60 -15.87
CA VAL A 100 -2.60 3.34 -14.63
C VAL A 100 -1.88 2.40 -13.66
N ALA A 101 -0.90 1.61 -14.13
CA ALA A 101 -0.06 0.78 -13.26
C ALA A 101 1.27 0.42 -13.93
N GLN A 102 2.25 0.01 -13.12
CA GLN A 102 3.56 -0.45 -13.58
C GLN A 102 4.04 -1.67 -12.76
N PHE A 103 4.64 -2.64 -13.44
CA PHE A 103 4.95 -3.98 -12.91
C PHE A 103 6.41 -4.40 -13.16
N LYS A 104 7.36 -3.45 -13.13
CA LYS A 104 8.78 -3.72 -13.46
C LYS A 104 9.41 -4.84 -12.63
N LYS A 105 9.01 -4.98 -11.36
CA LYS A 105 9.53 -6.02 -10.46
C LYS A 105 8.86 -7.37 -10.72
N ASP A 106 7.54 -7.36 -10.93
CA ASP A 106 6.76 -8.58 -11.18
C ASP A 106 7.04 -9.20 -12.55
N SER A 107 7.40 -8.36 -13.54
CA SER A 107 7.56 -8.78 -14.93
C SER A 107 8.72 -9.73 -15.19
N GLN A 108 9.64 -9.92 -14.23
CA GLN A 108 10.67 -10.95 -14.29
C GLN A 108 10.04 -12.35 -14.45
N GLY A 109 8.91 -12.59 -13.78
CA GLY A 109 8.15 -13.84 -13.87
C GLY A 109 7.44 -14.05 -15.21
N TRP A 110 7.35 -13.02 -16.06
CA TRP A 110 6.67 -13.09 -17.36
C TRP A 110 7.60 -13.34 -18.54
N THR A 111 8.91 -13.48 -18.28
CA THR A 111 9.93 -13.59 -19.35
C THR A 111 9.63 -14.73 -20.33
N GLU A 112 9.27 -15.92 -19.82
CA GLU A 112 8.95 -17.09 -20.65
C GLU A 112 7.70 -16.84 -21.50
N ILE A 113 6.63 -16.31 -20.90
CA ILE A 113 5.37 -15.96 -21.59
C ILE A 113 5.65 -14.96 -22.71
N LEU A 114 6.45 -13.92 -22.43
CA LEU A 114 6.78 -12.88 -23.39
C LEU A 114 7.66 -13.39 -24.54
N GLN A 115 8.55 -14.34 -24.28
CA GLN A 115 9.35 -15.00 -25.32
C GLN A 115 8.48 -15.87 -26.22
N GLU A 116 7.57 -16.64 -25.65
CA GLU A 116 6.63 -17.48 -26.40
C GLU A 116 5.70 -16.65 -27.28
N ILE A 117 5.18 -15.53 -26.76
CA ILE A 117 4.39 -14.56 -27.54
C ILE A 117 5.17 -14.06 -28.76
N LYS A 118 6.45 -13.70 -28.58
CA LYS A 118 7.32 -13.23 -29.67
C LYS A 118 7.55 -14.33 -30.70
N PHE A 119 7.81 -15.56 -30.26
CA PHE A 119 8.05 -16.69 -31.14
C PHE A 119 6.83 -17.00 -32.01
N ASN A 120 5.66 -17.09 -31.40
CA ASN A 120 4.40 -17.35 -32.10
C ASN A 120 4.07 -16.26 -33.13
N ALA A 121 4.39 -15.00 -32.83
CA ALA A 121 4.22 -13.89 -33.77
C ALA A 121 5.25 -13.91 -34.90
N MET A 122 6.48 -14.37 -34.64
CA MET A 122 7.55 -14.46 -35.65
C MET A 122 7.25 -15.51 -36.71
N ILE A 123 6.63 -16.63 -36.34
CA ILE A 123 6.27 -17.71 -37.28
C ILE A 123 4.89 -17.53 -37.92
N ALA A 124 4.11 -16.54 -37.48
CA ALA A 124 2.78 -16.28 -38.01
C ALA A 124 2.86 -15.46 -39.32
N PRO A 125 2.02 -15.78 -40.32
CA PRO A 125 2.00 -15.07 -41.59
C PRO A 125 1.42 -13.65 -41.47
N ASP A 126 0.53 -13.42 -40.50
CA ASP A 126 -0.15 -12.15 -40.28
C ASP A 126 -0.52 -11.95 -38.80
N LYS A 127 -0.99 -10.74 -38.49
CA LYS A 127 -1.42 -10.34 -37.14
C LYS A 127 -2.57 -11.19 -36.61
N ALA A 128 -3.56 -11.52 -37.43
CA ALA A 128 -4.74 -12.26 -36.98
C ALA A 128 -4.37 -13.68 -36.54
N THR A 129 -3.46 -14.32 -37.29
CA THR A 129 -2.91 -15.63 -36.96
C THR A 129 -2.03 -15.56 -35.71
N ALA A 130 -1.17 -14.54 -35.60
CA ALA A 130 -0.35 -14.31 -34.40
C ALA A 130 -1.22 -14.13 -33.15
N ASP A 131 -2.28 -13.32 -33.25
CA ASP A 131 -3.20 -13.06 -32.15
C ASP A 131 -3.96 -14.32 -31.74
N LYS A 132 -4.42 -15.12 -32.71
CA LYS A 132 -5.06 -16.41 -32.44
C LYS A 132 -4.13 -17.38 -31.72
N ASN A 133 -2.87 -17.47 -32.16
CA ASN A 133 -1.86 -18.34 -31.54
C ASN A 133 -1.53 -17.87 -30.11
N ASN A 134 -1.52 -16.56 -29.86
CA ASN A 134 -1.18 -15.96 -28.57
C ASN A 134 -2.37 -15.74 -27.64
N GLN A 135 -3.60 -16.01 -28.06
CA GLN A 135 -4.82 -15.71 -27.30
C GLN A 135 -4.76 -16.21 -25.85
N ALA A 136 -4.32 -17.46 -25.64
CA ALA A 136 -4.22 -18.05 -24.30
C ALA A 136 -3.13 -17.38 -23.45
N LEU A 137 -1.99 -17.03 -24.06
CA LEU A 137 -0.87 -16.35 -23.39
C LEU A 137 -1.24 -14.92 -22.99
N TYR A 138 -1.89 -14.18 -23.90
CA TYR A 138 -2.43 -12.85 -23.60
C TYR A 138 -3.45 -12.90 -22.46
N LEU A 139 -4.36 -13.89 -22.47
CA LEU A 139 -5.35 -14.05 -21.40
C LEU A 139 -4.69 -14.36 -20.06
N LYS A 140 -3.70 -15.26 -20.02
CA LYS A 140 -2.95 -15.57 -18.80
C LYS A 140 -2.27 -14.31 -18.24
N LEU A 141 -1.55 -13.58 -19.09
CA LEU A 141 -0.83 -12.39 -18.68
C LEU A 141 -1.79 -11.26 -18.26
N ALA A 142 -2.91 -11.06 -18.97
CA ALA A 142 -3.96 -10.11 -18.59
C ALA A 142 -4.56 -10.44 -17.22
N LYS A 143 -4.79 -11.73 -16.92
CA LYS A 143 -5.27 -12.16 -15.60
C LYS A 143 -4.27 -11.84 -14.50
N GLU A 144 -2.99 -12.17 -14.69
CA GLU A 144 -1.95 -11.89 -13.70
C GLU A 144 -1.79 -10.38 -13.44
N ILE A 145 -1.75 -9.57 -14.49
CA ILE A 145 -1.70 -8.10 -14.38
C ILE A 145 -2.92 -7.56 -13.63
N SER A 146 -4.12 -8.04 -13.98
CA SER A 146 -5.37 -7.61 -13.36
C SER A 146 -5.42 -7.96 -11.88
N LEU A 147 -5.03 -9.18 -11.51
CA LEU A 147 -4.98 -9.63 -10.12
C LEU A 147 -4.00 -8.79 -9.28
N LEU A 148 -2.79 -8.51 -9.80
CA LEU A 148 -1.81 -7.67 -9.10
C LEU A 148 -2.33 -6.25 -8.90
N ARG A 149 -2.91 -5.63 -9.94
CA ARG A 149 -3.52 -4.29 -9.82
C ARG A 149 -4.63 -4.28 -8.78
N ASN A 150 -5.52 -5.27 -8.82
CA ASN A 150 -6.66 -5.34 -7.90
C ASN A 150 -6.21 -5.54 -6.45
N GLN A 151 -5.17 -6.35 -6.21
CA GLN A 151 -4.60 -6.51 -4.87
C GLN A 151 -4.03 -5.20 -4.31
N ARG A 152 -3.34 -4.40 -5.15
CA ARG A 152 -2.85 -3.07 -4.75
C ARG A 152 -4.00 -2.12 -4.39
N ILE A 153 -5.06 -2.11 -5.20
CA ILE A 153 -6.27 -1.31 -4.95
C ILE A 153 -6.92 -1.70 -3.62
N GLU A 154 -7.12 -3.00 -3.37
CA GLU A 154 -7.78 -3.48 -2.15
C GLU A 154 -6.95 -3.24 -0.89
N SER A 155 -5.62 -3.35 -0.98
CA SER A 155 -4.72 -2.99 0.13
C SER A 155 -4.88 -1.52 0.53
N SER A 156 -4.85 -0.59 -0.44
CA SER A 156 -5.05 0.83 -0.15
C SER A 156 -6.47 1.14 0.38
N LYS A 157 -7.51 0.49 -0.16
CA LYS A 157 -8.88 0.63 0.37
C LYS A 157 -8.97 0.18 1.82
N ALA A 158 -8.32 -0.92 2.19
CA ALA A 158 -8.30 -1.39 3.57
C ALA A 158 -7.61 -0.41 4.51
N GLN A 159 -6.49 0.20 4.07
CA GLN A 159 -5.78 1.22 4.84
C GLN A 159 -6.68 2.40 5.22
N ILE A 160 -7.50 2.89 4.29
CA ILE A 160 -8.38 4.07 4.52
C ILE A 160 -9.71 3.72 5.18
N ARG A 161 -10.24 2.52 4.92
CA ARG A 161 -11.42 2.03 5.63
C ARG A 161 -11.15 2.03 7.14
N GLY A 162 -9.95 1.60 7.55
CA GLY A 162 -9.63 1.41 8.95
C GLY A 162 -10.43 0.23 9.56
N PHE A 163 -10.63 0.26 10.88
CA PHE A 163 -11.39 -0.72 11.65
C PHE A 163 -12.90 -0.51 11.59
N ALA A 164 -13.37 0.69 11.24
CA ALA A 164 -14.79 1.01 11.22
C ALA A 164 -15.50 0.37 10.00
N SER A 165 -16.37 -0.60 10.26
CA SER A 165 -17.10 -1.41 9.26
C SER A 165 -18.12 -0.62 8.43
N ASP A 166 -18.50 0.58 8.87
CA ASP A 166 -19.70 1.27 8.36
C ASP A 166 -19.36 2.43 7.39
N SER A 167 -18.09 2.65 7.09
CA SER A 167 -17.66 3.70 6.14
C SER A 167 -17.63 3.19 4.70
N THR A 168 -18.26 3.94 3.79
CA THR A 168 -18.15 3.69 2.35
C THR A 168 -16.87 4.30 1.82
N VAL A 169 -15.94 3.44 1.37
CA VAL A 169 -14.71 3.84 0.68
C VAL A 169 -14.93 3.68 -0.82
N GLU A 170 -15.00 4.80 -1.53
CA GLU A 170 -15.05 4.85 -2.99
C GLU A 170 -13.68 5.24 -3.54
N SER A 171 -13.36 4.77 -4.75
CA SER A 171 -12.10 5.09 -5.43
C SER A 171 -12.39 5.78 -6.77
N VAL A 172 -11.72 6.91 -7.02
CA VAL A 172 -11.98 7.79 -8.17
C VAL A 172 -10.67 8.25 -8.79
N TYR A 173 -10.63 8.36 -10.11
CA TYR A 173 -9.62 9.16 -10.79
C TYR A 173 -10.09 10.60 -10.86
N HIS A 174 -9.28 11.53 -10.34
CA HIS A 174 -9.46 12.95 -10.50
C HIS A 174 -8.41 13.48 -11.48
N VAL A 175 -8.86 13.97 -12.63
CA VAL A 175 -7.98 14.32 -13.75
C VAL A 175 -8.10 15.79 -14.10
N LEU A 176 -6.97 16.46 -14.32
CA LEU A 176 -6.96 17.78 -14.94
C LEU A 176 -6.46 17.69 -16.39
N MET A 177 -7.29 18.17 -17.31
CA MET A 177 -7.05 18.02 -18.73
C MET A 177 -7.00 19.38 -19.44
N PRO A 178 -5.81 19.93 -19.72
CA PRO A 178 -5.69 21.20 -20.42
C PRO A 178 -6.06 21.07 -21.90
N THR A 179 -6.48 22.18 -22.50
CA THR A 179 -6.66 22.31 -23.95
C THR A 179 -5.34 22.21 -24.71
N ALA A 180 -5.42 21.84 -26.00
CA ALA A 180 -4.26 21.79 -26.87
C ALA A 180 -3.79 23.20 -27.28
N LYS A 181 -2.53 23.32 -27.72
CA LYS A 181 -1.97 24.56 -28.29
C LYS A 181 -2.87 25.09 -29.42
N GLY A 182 -3.10 26.40 -29.44
CA GLY A 182 -3.93 27.10 -30.41
C GLY A 182 -5.44 27.08 -30.12
N ALA A 183 -5.89 26.41 -29.06
CA ALA A 183 -7.27 26.51 -28.58
C ALA A 183 -7.36 27.53 -27.43
N LYS A 184 -8.59 27.96 -27.10
CA LYS A 184 -8.83 28.80 -25.91
C LYS A 184 -8.20 28.11 -24.68
N PRO A 185 -7.39 28.81 -23.87
CA PRO A 185 -6.78 28.24 -22.67
C PRO A 185 -7.86 27.83 -21.66
N GLN A 186 -8.02 26.52 -21.47
CA GLN A 186 -8.97 25.96 -20.52
C GLN A 186 -8.40 24.69 -19.89
N ILE A 187 -8.85 24.40 -18.68
CA ILE A 187 -8.58 23.15 -17.97
C ILE A 187 -9.92 22.47 -17.69
N PHE A 188 -10.10 21.26 -18.21
CA PHE A 188 -11.24 20.41 -17.89
C PHE A 188 -10.93 19.58 -16.66
N VAL A 189 -11.85 19.57 -15.70
CA VAL A 189 -11.80 18.66 -14.55
C VAL A 189 -12.57 17.42 -14.92
N GLY A 190 -11.91 16.26 -14.87
CA GLY A 190 -12.52 14.97 -15.12
C GLY A 190 -12.62 14.12 -13.85
N GLU A 191 -13.71 13.40 -13.69
CA GLU A 191 -13.82 12.30 -12.73
C GLU A 191 -14.36 11.03 -13.38
N THR A 192 -13.68 9.91 -13.15
CA THR A 192 -14.17 8.58 -13.50
C THR A 192 -13.88 7.60 -12.38
N SER A 193 -14.63 6.51 -12.32
CA SER A 193 -14.45 5.48 -11.32
C SER A 193 -13.06 4.82 -11.43
N TYR A 194 -12.44 4.54 -10.29
CA TYR A 194 -11.19 3.78 -10.19
C TYR A 194 -11.55 2.35 -9.79
N LEU A 195 -12.19 1.61 -10.72
CA LEU A 195 -12.66 0.26 -10.43
C LEU A 195 -11.53 -0.78 -10.52
N PRO A 196 -11.59 -1.85 -9.71
CA PRO A 196 -10.83 -3.06 -9.97
C PRO A 196 -11.18 -3.61 -11.36
N ILE A 197 -10.20 -4.22 -12.03
CA ILE A 197 -10.43 -4.89 -13.32
C ILE A 197 -11.31 -6.11 -13.09
N ASP A 198 -12.37 -6.27 -13.88
CA ASP A 198 -13.20 -7.47 -13.83
C ASP A 198 -12.48 -8.65 -14.51
N VAL A 199 -11.86 -9.50 -13.67
CA VAL A 199 -11.03 -10.63 -14.11
C VAL A 199 -11.83 -11.72 -14.81
N GLU A 200 -13.13 -11.86 -14.49
CA GLU A 200 -13.99 -12.89 -15.05
C GLU A 200 -14.49 -12.52 -16.46
N ASN A 201 -14.57 -11.23 -16.76
CA ASN A 201 -15.06 -10.70 -18.03
C ASN A 201 -13.95 -10.23 -18.99
N LEU A 202 -12.71 -10.70 -18.80
CA LEU A 202 -11.58 -10.32 -19.65
C LEU A 202 -11.73 -10.83 -21.09
N GLN A 203 -11.64 -9.90 -22.04
CA GLN A 203 -11.64 -10.15 -23.47
C GLN A 203 -10.37 -9.59 -24.12
N ILE A 204 -9.60 -10.45 -24.78
CA ILE A 204 -8.38 -10.05 -25.47
C ILE A 204 -8.74 -9.46 -26.84
N LYS A 205 -8.24 -8.24 -27.11
CA LYS A 205 -8.35 -7.57 -28.42
C LYS A 205 -7.17 -7.90 -29.35
N GLY A 206 -6.08 -8.45 -28.80
CA GLY A 206 -4.89 -8.88 -29.53
C GLY A 206 -3.75 -7.87 -29.45
N ALA A 207 -2.67 -8.14 -30.20
CA ALA A 207 -1.51 -7.27 -30.25
C ALA A 207 -1.85 -5.88 -30.82
N THR A 208 -1.10 -4.87 -30.40
CA THR A 208 -1.16 -3.52 -30.97
C THR A 208 -0.57 -3.45 -32.37
N SER A 209 0.48 -4.23 -32.63
CA SER A 209 1.04 -4.43 -33.96
C SER A 209 1.78 -5.76 -34.04
N LEU A 210 1.91 -6.32 -35.24
CA LEU A 210 2.71 -7.54 -35.45
C LEU A 210 4.19 -7.34 -35.11
N LYS A 211 4.72 -6.12 -35.24
CA LYS A 211 6.11 -5.78 -34.90
C LYS A 211 6.34 -5.71 -33.38
N THR A 212 5.27 -5.51 -32.61
CA THR A 212 5.31 -5.39 -31.15
C THR A 212 4.29 -6.34 -30.51
N PRO A 213 4.45 -7.67 -30.69
CA PRO A 213 3.44 -8.65 -30.32
C PRO A 213 3.26 -8.75 -28.79
N THR A 214 4.27 -8.36 -28.02
CA THR A 214 4.19 -8.31 -26.54
C THR A 214 3.39 -7.12 -26.01
N ASN A 215 3.03 -6.16 -26.86
CA ASN A 215 2.14 -5.06 -26.50
C ASN A 215 0.75 -5.40 -27.00
N PHE A 216 -0.19 -5.67 -26.11
CA PHE A 216 -1.52 -6.17 -26.45
C PHE A 216 -2.60 -5.41 -25.68
N ALA A 217 -3.81 -5.41 -26.24
CA ALA A 217 -4.97 -4.76 -25.67
C ALA A 217 -5.99 -5.79 -25.20
N PHE A 218 -6.73 -5.44 -24.15
CA PHE A 218 -7.81 -6.23 -23.59
C PHE A 218 -8.84 -5.32 -22.93
N THR A 219 -10.04 -5.83 -22.71
CA THR A 219 -11.12 -5.13 -22.00
C THR A 219 -11.72 -6.05 -20.95
N ASP A 220 -12.28 -5.48 -19.90
CA ASP A 220 -13.10 -6.16 -18.91
C ASP A 220 -14.60 -5.86 -19.09
N GLY A 221 -14.97 -5.20 -20.20
CA GLY A 221 -16.31 -4.71 -20.49
C GLY A 221 -16.62 -3.33 -19.91
N GLN A 222 -15.80 -2.83 -18.99
CA GLN A 222 -15.96 -1.51 -18.36
C GLN A 222 -14.94 -0.50 -18.89
N HIS A 223 -13.69 -0.93 -19.01
CA HIS A 223 -12.60 -0.12 -19.54
C HIS A 223 -11.78 -0.88 -20.58
N ASP A 224 -11.08 -0.10 -21.39
CA ASP A 224 -10.13 -0.59 -22.37
C ASP A 224 -8.71 -0.41 -21.86
N TYR A 225 -7.96 -1.51 -21.86
CA TYR A 225 -6.60 -1.58 -21.36
C TYR A 225 -5.61 -1.95 -22.45
N LYS A 226 -4.38 -1.49 -22.26
CA LYS A 226 -3.22 -1.85 -23.09
C LYS A 226 -2.01 -2.11 -22.22
N TYR A 227 -1.46 -3.32 -22.33
CA TYR A 227 -0.19 -3.65 -21.72
C TYR A 227 0.97 -3.36 -22.67
N THR A 228 2.07 -2.84 -22.13
CA THR A 228 3.32 -2.61 -22.86
C THR A 228 4.49 -3.26 -22.13
N ALA A 229 5.21 -4.13 -22.84
CA ALA A 229 6.22 -4.97 -22.21
C ALA A 229 7.54 -4.23 -21.89
N ALA A 230 7.89 -3.20 -22.66
CA ALA A 230 9.17 -2.50 -22.53
C ALA A 230 9.41 -1.91 -21.13
N ASP A 231 8.38 -1.30 -20.54
CA ASP A 231 8.41 -0.76 -19.18
C ASP A 231 7.47 -1.50 -18.22
N SER A 232 6.88 -2.62 -18.67
CA SER A 232 5.86 -3.40 -17.96
C SER A 232 4.72 -2.52 -17.44
N GLN A 233 4.15 -1.70 -18.32
CA GLN A 233 3.11 -0.72 -17.97
C GLN A 233 1.75 -1.16 -18.46
N LEU A 234 0.74 -0.91 -17.62
CA LEU A 234 -0.67 -0.99 -17.99
C LEU A 234 -1.21 0.42 -18.23
N HIS A 235 -1.83 0.60 -19.39
CA HIS A 235 -2.51 1.82 -19.79
C HIS A 235 -4.02 1.58 -19.85
N MET A 236 -4.81 2.63 -19.62
CA MET A 236 -6.26 2.62 -19.66
C MET A 236 -6.79 3.77 -20.52
N THR A 237 -7.89 3.54 -21.22
CA THR A 237 -8.64 4.58 -21.95
C THR A 237 -9.63 5.28 -21.01
N PHE A 238 -9.54 6.60 -20.90
CA PHE A 238 -10.35 7.40 -19.96
C PHE A 238 -11.62 8.01 -20.57
N HIS A 239 -11.84 7.88 -21.89
CA HIS A 239 -12.98 8.51 -22.58
C HIS A 239 -13.15 9.99 -22.22
N ASN A 240 -12.05 10.75 -22.28
CA ASN A 240 -11.83 12.05 -21.63
C ASN A 240 -13.00 13.05 -21.65
N LYS A 241 -13.77 13.12 -22.74
CA LYS A 241 -14.90 14.06 -22.86
C LYS A 241 -16.11 13.66 -22.03
N GLU A 242 -16.30 12.37 -21.79
CA GLU A 242 -17.44 11.80 -21.07
C GLU A 242 -17.28 11.93 -19.55
N ILE A 243 -16.04 12.13 -19.08
CA ILE A 243 -15.70 12.20 -17.66
C ILE A 243 -15.63 13.64 -17.13
N VAL A 244 -15.86 14.66 -17.97
CA VAL A 244 -15.75 16.07 -17.59
C VAL A 244 -16.87 16.44 -16.61
N VAL A 245 -16.49 16.96 -15.45
CA VAL A 245 -17.40 17.42 -14.37
C VAL A 245 -17.33 18.92 -14.11
N ASP A 246 -16.27 19.60 -14.56
CA ASP A 246 -16.12 21.05 -14.43
C ASP A 246 -15.16 21.58 -15.52
N THR A 247 -15.19 22.89 -15.77
CA THR A 247 -14.33 23.55 -16.77
C THR A 247 -13.87 24.90 -16.25
N TRP A 248 -12.57 25.13 -16.30
CA TRP A 248 -11.95 26.37 -15.84
C TRP A 248 -11.29 27.09 -17.00
N ASP A 249 -11.72 28.34 -17.22
CA ASP A 249 -10.98 29.26 -18.07
C ASP A 249 -9.65 29.65 -17.40
N VAL A 250 -8.60 29.78 -18.21
CA VAL A 250 -7.27 30.22 -17.76
C VAL A 250 -6.92 31.52 -18.45
N ASP A 251 -6.79 32.58 -17.67
CA ASP A 251 -6.30 33.87 -18.15
C ASP A 251 -4.80 33.95 -17.87
N TYR A 252 -3.99 34.23 -18.91
CA TYR A 252 -2.54 34.37 -18.74
C TYR A 252 -2.18 35.70 -18.10
N VAL A 253 -1.18 35.68 -17.23
CA VAL A 253 -0.65 36.89 -16.61
C VAL A 253 0.15 37.68 -17.65
N GLU A 254 -0.09 39.00 -17.72
CA GLU A 254 0.60 39.89 -18.65
C GLU A 254 2.12 39.95 -18.40
N ASP A 255 2.54 40.08 -17.13
CA ASP A 255 3.95 40.08 -16.72
C ASP A 255 4.24 39.02 -15.64
N PRO A 256 4.54 37.76 -16.04
CA PRO A 256 4.88 36.70 -15.11
C PRO A 256 6.22 36.93 -14.40
N PHE A 257 7.14 37.70 -15.00
CA PHE A 257 8.46 37.97 -14.40
C PHE A 257 8.33 38.90 -13.19
N TYR A 258 7.49 39.93 -13.28
CA TYR A 258 7.17 40.79 -12.14
C TYR A 258 6.64 39.98 -10.94
N ILE A 259 5.79 38.97 -11.17
CA ILE A 259 5.31 38.10 -10.10
C ILE A 259 6.49 37.34 -9.47
N PHE A 260 7.36 36.75 -10.29
CA PHE A 260 8.51 35.98 -9.79
C PHE A 260 9.48 36.84 -8.97
N GLU A 261 9.73 38.08 -9.39
CA GLU A 261 10.58 39.03 -8.66
C GLU A 261 10.01 39.38 -7.28
N ASN A 262 8.68 39.47 -7.14
CA ASN A 262 8.03 39.96 -5.94
C ASN A 262 7.44 38.84 -5.04
N LEU A 263 7.50 37.57 -5.44
CA LEU A 263 6.97 36.46 -4.63
C LEU A 263 7.51 36.42 -3.20
N HIS A 264 8.79 36.76 -3.01
CA HIS A 264 9.47 36.75 -1.71
C HIS A 264 8.98 37.83 -0.74
N THR A 265 8.27 38.86 -1.23
CA THR A 265 7.74 39.95 -0.39
C THR A 265 6.37 39.60 0.21
N LEU A 266 5.77 38.49 -0.21
CA LEU A 266 4.47 38.01 0.30
C LEU A 266 4.71 37.18 1.58
N SER A 267 4.55 37.80 2.75
CA SER A 267 4.55 37.08 4.03
C SER A 267 3.18 36.48 4.30
N ALA A 268 3.09 35.16 4.42
CA ALA A 268 1.91 34.48 4.95
C ALA A 268 2.05 34.32 6.47
N ASP A 269 0.97 34.55 7.22
CA ASP A 269 0.90 34.18 8.64
C ASP A 269 1.10 32.66 8.78
N GLU A 270 2.10 32.28 9.59
CA GLU A 270 2.47 30.89 9.84
C GLU A 270 1.29 30.14 10.48
N LYS A 271 0.67 29.22 9.72
CA LYS A 271 -0.13 28.18 10.36
C LYS A 271 0.81 27.29 11.15
N GLU A 272 0.67 27.34 12.47
CA GLU A 272 1.46 26.61 13.44
C GLU A 272 1.57 25.12 13.06
N ASN A 273 2.79 24.63 12.81
CA ASN A 273 3.00 23.23 12.50
C ASN A 273 2.63 22.38 13.73
N GLN A 274 1.67 21.46 13.56
CA GLN A 274 1.17 20.61 14.65
C GLN A 274 2.05 19.38 14.91
N VAL A 275 3.01 19.11 14.03
CA VAL A 275 3.94 17.98 14.11
C VAL A 275 5.14 18.35 14.98
N LEU A 276 5.46 17.50 15.97
CA LEU A 276 6.60 17.66 16.87
C LEU A 276 7.81 16.83 16.45
N ASP A 277 7.61 15.59 16.02
CA ASP A 277 8.68 14.67 15.62
C ASP A 277 8.13 13.64 14.63
N THR A 278 8.97 13.13 13.74
CA THR A 278 8.65 12.07 12.80
C THR A 278 9.78 11.06 12.78
N VAL A 279 9.44 9.78 12.68
CA VAL A 279 10.41 8.68 12.55
C VAL A 279 9.90 7.64 11.56
N SER A 280 10.78 7.10 10.74
CA SER A 280 10.40 6.09 9.74
C SER A 280 11.38 4.92 9.70
N TRP A 281 10.95 3.72 9.34
CA TRP A 281 11.84 2.57 9.18
C TRP A 281 11.32 1.55 8.17
N VAL A 282 12.24 0.75 7.63
CA VAL A 282 11.93 -0.35 6.71
C VAL A 282 11.59 -1.62 7.50
N ILE A 283 10.53 -2.31 7.08
CA ILE A 283 9.99 -3.54 7.70
C ILE A 283 10.93 -4.74 7.46
N THR A 284 11.55 -4.81 6.28
CA THR A 284 12.48 -5.88 5.92
C THR A 284 13.84 -5.68 6.55
N ASP A 285 14.64 -6.76 6.61
CA ASP A 285 16.07 -6.66 6.88
C ASP A 285 16.83 -6.06 5.67
N LYS A 286 18.15 -5.87 5.85
CA LYS A 286 19.05 -5.36 4.79
C LYS A 286 19.13 -6.24 3.53
N HIS A 287 18.58 -7.45 3.57
CA HIS A 287 18.53 -8.39 2.45
C HIS A 287 17.14 -8.47 1.81
N GLY A 288 16.18 -7.66 2.26
CA GLY A 288 14.81 -7.67 1.76
C GLY A 288 13.94 -8.79 2.33
N HIS A 289 14.36 -9.45 3.42
CA HIS A 289 13.57 -10.51 4.05
C HIS A 289 12.75 -10.00 5.24
N VAL A 290 11.56 -10.58 5.43
CA VAL A 290 10.79 -10.47 6.66
C VAL A 290 11.01 -11.75 7.45
N GLU A 291 11.40 -11.64 8.72
CA GLU A 291 11.61 -12.83 9.54
C GLU A 291 10.30 -13.64 9.70
N GLU A 292 10.39 -14.97 9.59
CA GLU A 292 9.24 -15.86 9.67
C GLU A 292 8.51 -15.84 11.01
N ASN A 293 9.16 -15.32 12.06
CA ASN A 293 8.59 -15.16 13.40
C ASN A 293 8.66 -13.70 13.87
N SER A 294 8.67 -12.74 12.92
CA SER A 294 8.65 -11.30 13.18
C SER A 294 7.36 -10.88 13.90
N GLY A 295 7.26 -9.59 14.28
CA GLY A 295 6.01 -9.04 14.83
C GLY A 295 4.81 -9.17 13.90
N PHE A 296 5.03 -9.10 12.59
CA PHE A 296 4.00 -9.31 11.57
C PHE A 296 3.70 -10.79 11.30
N ASN A 297 4.59 -11.70 11.70
CA ASN A 297 4.44 -13.14 11.58
C ASN A 297 4.34 -13.82 12.96
N ALA A 298 3.84 -13.12 13.98
CA ALA A 298 3.86 -13.62 15.35
C ALA A 298 2.99 -14.88 15.52
N PHE A 299 1.93 -15.05 14.72
CA PHE A 299 1.12 -16.28 14.65
C PHE A 299 1.95 -17.55 14.37
N ASN A 300 3.09 -17.42 13.67
CA ASN A 300 3.97 -18.52 13.30
C ASN A 300 4.91 -18.96 14.43
N GLY A 301 4.98 -18.15 15.50
CA GLY A 301 5.79 -18.42 16.68
C GLY A 301 5.37 -19.68 17.44
N GLY A 302 6.20 -20.10 18.39
CA GLY A 302 5.89 -21.24 19.26
C GLY A 302 4.70 -20.98 20.18
N ALA A 303 4.04 -22.05 20.61
CA ALA A 303 2.88 -22.00 21.51
C ALA A 303 3.16 -21.20 22.80
N LYS A 304 2.20 -20.35 23.20
CA LYS A 304 2.26 -19.56 24.45
C LYS A 304 1.94 -20.40 25.70
N LEU A 305 1.61 -21.68 25.53
CA LEU A 305 1.29 -22.58 26.64
C LEU A 305 2.48 -22.70 27.60
N ALA A 306 2.24 -22.40 28.88
CA ALA A 306 3.24 -22.49 29.92
C ALA A 306 3.73 -23.94 30.05
N LYS A 307 5.03 -24.13 30.28
CA LYS A 307 5.66 -25.47 30.30
C LYS A 307 4.96 -26.45 31.24
N LYS A 308 4.50 -25.96 32.40
CA LYS A 308 3.78 -26.74 33.42
C LYS A 308 2.45 -27.34 32.91
N ASP A 309 1.83 -26.72 31.91
CA ASP A 309 0.50 -27.10 31.42
C ASP A 309 0.57 -27.95 30.14
N ARG A 310 1.76 -28.20 29.60
CA ARG A 310 1.91 -28.87 28.28
C ARG A 310 1.54 -30.34 28.33
N LEU A 311 2.08 -31.09 29.29
CA LEU A 311 1.83 -32.53 29.44
C LEU A 311 0.34 -32.82 29.67
N SER A 312 -0.31 -32.09 30.58
CA SER A 312 -1.73 -32.30 30.87
C SER A 312 -2.63 -31.99 29.67
N ARG A 313 -2.25 -31.03 28.81
CA ARG A 313 -2.98 -30.73 27.57
C ARG A 313 -2.82 -31.82 26.52
N ILE A 314 -1.64 -32.43 26.41
CA ILE A 314 -1.40 -33.58 25.52
C ILE A 314 -2.28 -34.76 25.96
N GLN A 315 -2.26 -35.10 27.25
CA GLN A 315 -3.07 -36.18 27.82
C GLN A 315 -4.57 -35.96 27.57
N ARG A 316 -5.06 -34.73 27.75
CA ARG A 316 -6.46 -34.41 27.46
C ARG A 316 -6.85 -34.63 26.00
N ILE A 317 -5.97 -34.33 25.05
CA ILE A 317 -6.21 -34.62 23.62
C ILE A 317 -6.24 -36.13 23.40
N GLN A 318 -5.37 -36.89 24.05
CA GLN A 318 -5.36 -38.35 23.94
C GLN A 318 -6.68 -38.96 24.44
N GLU A 319 -7.12 -38.56 25.62
CA GLU A 319 -8.37 -39.04 26.24
C GLU A 319 -9.61 -38.62 25.45
N GLU A 320 -9.64 -37.39 24.92
CA GLU A 320 -10.80 -36.87 24.21
C GLU A 320 -11.01 -37.52 22.82
N PHE A 321 -9.92 -37.96 22.18
CA PHE A 321 -9.96 -38.49 20.82
C PHE A 321 -9.56 -39.97 20.73
N SER A 322 -9.41 -40.69 21.84
CA SER A 322 -9.02 -42.11 21.88
C SER A 322 -9.98 -43.01 21.10
N ASP A 323 -11.27 -42.70 21.14
CA ASP A 323 -12.31 -43.53 20.54
C ASP A 323 -12.55 -43.19 19.06
N GLN A 324 -11.96 -42.09 18.57
CA GLN A 324 -12.14 -41.56 17.21
C GLN A 324 -10.90 -41.75 16.34
N LEU A 325 -9.76 -42.10 16.93
CA LEU A 325 -8.48 -42.30 16.25
C LEU A 325 -8.05 -43.77 16.42
N SER A 326 -7.50 -44.37 15.36
CA SER A 326 -6.80 -45.65 15.50
C SER A 326 -5.56 -45.51 16.39
N SER A 327 -5.06 -46.64 16.91
CA SER A 327 -3.86 -46.64 17.76
C SER A 327 -2.64 -46.00 17.08
N GLU A 328 -2.50 -46.17 15.76
CA GLU A 328 -1.40 -45.58 14.98
C GLU A 328 -1.57 -44.07 14.83
N GLU A 329 -2.79 -43.59 14.56
CA GLU A 329 -3.10 -42.17 14.43
C GLU A 329 -2.96 -41.44 15.76
N LEU A 330 -3.43 -42.04 16.86
CA LEU A 330 -3.28 -41.50 18.20
C LEU A 330 -1.81 -41.40 18.62
N ALA A 331 -1.01 -42.41 18.26
CA ALA A 331 0.44 -42.38 18.47
C ALA A 331 1.11 -41.27 17.65
N PHE A 332 0.71 -41.07 16.39
CA PHE A 332 1.21 -39.98 15.55
C PHE A 332 0.87 -38.60 16.11
N VAL A 333 -0.39 -38.38 16.54
CA VAL A 333 -0.82 -37.13 17.16
C VAL A 333 -0.04 -36.86 18.44
N THR A 334 0.11 -37.88 19.29
CA THR A 334 0.86 -37.79 20.55
C THR A 334 2.31 -37.40 20.30
N TYR A 335 3.02 -38.17 19.46
CA TYR A 335 4.42 -37.92 19.13
C TYR A 335 4.62 -36.51 18.58
N SER A 336 3.76 -36.09 17.67
CA SER A 336 3.83 -34.74 17.08
C SER A 336 3.65 -33.66 18.14
N LEU A 337 2.69 -33.82 19.06
CA LEU A 337 2.47 -32.86 20.15
C LEU A 337 3.64 -32.81 21.13
N GLU A 338 4.23 -33.95 21.47
CA GLU A 338 5.42 -34.01 22.34
C GLU A 338 6.63 -33.31 21.70
N GLU A 339 6.90 -33.59 20.43
CA GLU A 339 7.96 -32.92 19.68
C GLU A 339 7.73 -31.41 19.62
N ILE A 340 6.51 -30.93 19.38
CA ILE A 340 6.21 -29.50 19.27
C ILE A 340 6.24 -28.79 20.64
N LEU A 341 5.66 -29.40 21.67
CA LEU A 341 5.39 -28.74 22.94
C LEU A 341 6.46 -29.02 24.00
N LEU A 342 7.07 -30.20 24.04
CA LEU A 342 7.98 -30.56 25.13
C LEU A 342 9.45 -30.34 24.76
N LYS A 343 9.81 -30.61 23.51
CA LYS A 343 11.19 -30.46 23.04
C LYS A 343 11.62 -29.00 22.90
N LYS A 344 12.90 -28.74 23.15
CA LYS A 344 13.50 -27.41 22.99
C LYS A 344 14.15 -27.31 21.60
N TRP A 345 13.59 -26.45 20.75
CA TRP A 345 14.12 -26.13 19.42
C TRP A 345 14.88 -24.80 19.48
N SER A 346 16.21 -24.86 19.41
CA SER A 346 17.09 -23.73 19.67
C SER A 346 17.60 -23.10 18.37
N SER A 347 18.03 -23.93 17.40
CA SER A 347 18.58 -23.47 16.11
C SER A 347 17.48 -23.11 15.10
N LYS A 348 17.87 -22.48 13.98
CA LYS A 348 16.96 -22.13 12.89
C LYS A 348 16.49 -23.40 12.15
N GLU A 349 17.41 -24.33 11.92
CA GLU A 349 17.19 -25.62 11.27
C GLU A 349 16.27 -26.51 12.12
N GLU A 350 16.54 -26.58 13.42
CA GLU A 350 15.69 -27.23 14.41
C GLU A 350 14.25 -26.69 14.38
N LYS A 351 14.09 -25.37 14.35
CA LYS A 351 12.77 -24.75 14.24
C LYS A 351 12.09 -25.06 12.91
N ALA A 352 12.83 -25.18 11.81
CA ALA A 352 12.28 -25.58 10.52
C ALA A 352 11.75 -27.02 10.55
N GLU A 353 12.45 -27.95 11.20
CA GLU A 353 11.97 -29.33 11.39
C GLU A 353 10.71 -29.37 12.26
N MET A 354 10.67 -28.64 13.37
CA MET A 354 9.45 -28.51 14.18
C MET A 354 8.27 -28.00 13.36
N LYS A 355 8.49 -27.01 12.49
CA LYS A 355 7.44 -26.49 11.60
C LYS A 355 6.93 -27.57 10.65
N LYS A 356 7.79 -28.43 10.09
CA LYS A 356 7.37 -29.57 9.26
C LYS A 356 6.49 -30.54 10.04
N ILE A 357 6.88 -30.91 11.26
CA ILE A 357 6.07 -31.79 12.14
C ILE A 357 4.71 -31.14 12.42
N ARG A 358 4.69 -29.86 12.77
CA ARG A 358 3.47 -29.08 13.01
C ARG A 358 2.56 -29.06 11.78
N THR A 359 3.11 -28.80 10.60
CA THR A 359 2.34 -28.82 9.35
C THR A 359 1.77 -30.22 9.06
N ALA A 360 2.55 -31.27 9.27
CA ALA A 360 2.08 -32.65 9.10
C ALA A 360 0.91 -32.99 10.05
N LEU A 361 1.02 -32.62 11.33
CA LEU A 361 -0.02 -32.81 12.33
C LEU A 361 -1.34 -32.14 11.94
N ILE A 362 -1.28 -30.88 11.48
CA ILE A 362 -2.48 -30.12 11.13
C ILE A 362 -3.10 -30.61 9.81
N ASN A 363 -2.28 -30.96 8.83
CA ASN A 363 -2.76 -31.58 7.59
C ASN A 363 -3.46 -32.91 7.85
N PHE A 364 -2.93 -33.72 8.78
CA PHE A 364 -3.60 -34.93 9.25
C PHE A 364 -4.96 -34.61 9.87
N ALA A 365 -5.00 -33.68 10.82
CA ALA A 365 -6.23 -33.28 11.51
C ALA A 365 -7.31 -32.79 10.54
N GLN A 366 -6.94 -31.95 9.56
CA GLN A 366 -7.88 -31.45 8.54
C GLN A 366 -8.40 -32.55 7.62
N LYS A 367 -7.56 -33.53 7.26
CA LYS A 367 -7.95 -34.67 6.41
C LYS A 367 -8.80 -35.70 7.13
N SER A 368 -8.62 -35.85 8.45
CA SER A 368 -9.34 -36.83 9.27
C SER A 368 -10.85 -36.58 9.31
N ARG A 369 -11.30 -35.33 9.06
CA ARG A 369 -12.71 -34.88 9.19
C ARG A 369 -13.34 -35.15 10.56
N ILE A 370 -12.52 -35.38 11.58
CA ILE A 370 -12.96 -35.52 12.97
C ILE A 370 -13.40 -34.14 13.49
N GLU A 371 -14.59 -34.07 14.06
CA GLU A 371 -15.17 -32.82 14.54
C GLU A 371 -14.25 -32.20 15.62
N LYS A 372 -13.95 -30.90 15.49
CA LYS A 372 -13.15 -30.10 16.44
C LYS A 372 -11.68 -30.51 16.64
N LEU A 373 -11.20 -31.61 16.04
CA LEU A 373 -9.81 -32.05 16.20
C LEU A 373 -8.83 -31.01 15.65
N SER A 374 -9.05 -30.54 14.42
CA SER A 374 -8.21 -29.50 13.80
C SER A 374 -8.20 -28.22 14.63
N GLU A 375 -9.36 -27.71 15.02
CA GLU A 375 -9.50 -26.50 15.83
C GLU A 375 -8.73 -26.59 17.16
N LYS A 376 -8.85 -27.72 17.87
CA LYS A 376 -8.16 -27.93 19.16
C LYS A 376 -6.65 -28.06 18.99
N LEU A 377 -6.20 -28.84 18.03
CA LEU A 377 -4.77 -28.99 17.75
C LEU A 377 -4.16 -27.67 17.32
N GLU A 378 -4.84 -26.91 16.46
CA GLU A 378 -4.39 -25.59 16.02
C GLU A 378 -4.26 -24.61 17.18
N LYS A 379 -5.26 -24.51 18.07
CA LYS A 379 -5.19 -23.68 19.28
C LYS A 379 -4.05 -24.06 20.23
N LEU A 380 -3.61 -25.32 20.17
CA LEU A 380 -2.55 -25.84 21.04
C LEU A 380 -1.15 -25.59 20.46
N VAL A 381 -0.96 -25.74 19.15
CA VAL A 381 0.36 -25.69 18.50
C VAL A 381 0.67 -24.36 17.80
N TYR A 382 -0.36 -23.54 17.54
CA TYR A 382 -0.22 -22.21 16.97
C TYR A 382 -0.62 -21.13 17.97
N ARG A 383 -0.16 -19.91 17.67
CA ARG A 383 -0.72 -18.70 18.27
C ARG A 383 -1.97 -18.25 17.50
N PRO A 384 -2.80 -17.35 18.07
CA PRO A 384 -3.92 -16.76 17.36
C PRO A 384 -3.51 -16.22 15.99
N VAL A 385 -4.35 -16.43 14.98
CA VAL A 385 -4.06 -16.09 13.58
C VAL A 385 -3.92 -14.58 13.33
N SER A 386 -4.55 -13.78 14.19
CA SER A 386 -4.50 -12.31 14.21
C SER A 386 -3.43 -11.80 15.20
N GLU A 387 -2.63 -12.68 15.83
CA GLU A 387 -1.59 -12.20 16.73
C GLU A 387 -0.53 -11.42 15.96
N VAL A 388 -0.47 -10.12 16.22
CA VAL A 388 0.48 -9.19 15.61
C VAL A 388 1.04 -8.21 16.64
N TYR A 389 2.22 -7.67 16.36
CA TYR A 389 2.71 -6.42 16.93
C TYR A 389 3.54 -5.67 15.91
N ILE A 390 3.57 -4.35 16.01
CA ILE A 390 4.41 -3.52 15.15
C ILE A 390 5.81 -3.43 15.80
N PRO A 391 6.86 -3.96 15.16
CA PRO A 391 8.21 -3.95 15.71
C PRO A 391 8.85 -2.56 15.56
N LEU A 392 9.44 -2.07 16.65
CA LEU A 392 10.24 -0.85 16.68
C LEU A 392 11.73 -1.23 16.59
N PRO A 393 12.44 -0.85 15.50
CA PRO A 393 13.85 -1.23 15.33
C PRO A 393 14.76 -0.48 16.31
N ASP A 394 15.83 -1.16 16.75
CA ASP A 394 16.81 -0.60 17.69
C ASP A 394 16.15 0.06 18.93
N SER A 395 15.04 -0.52 19.43
CA SER A 395 14.12 0.14 20.36
C SER A 395 14.79 0.73 21.60
N LYS A 396 15.82 0.08 22.16
CA LYS A 396 16.60 0.63 23.29
C LYS A 396 17.20 1.98 22.94
N LYS A 397 17.92 2.06 21.81
CA LYS A 397 18.55 3.29 21.33
C LYS A 397 17.51 4.34 20.95
N PHE A 398 16.39 3.92 20.36
CA PHE A 398 15.28 4.80 20.04
C PHE A 398 14.75 5.50 21.30
N HIS A 399 14.41 4.70 22.32
CA HIS A 399 13.81 5.20 23.55
C HIS A 399 14.79 6.02 24.39
N ASP A 400 16.08 5.67 24.39
CA ASP A 400 17.13 6.48 25.05
C ASP A 400 17.26 7.88 24.42
N ALA A 401 17.09 7.98 23.09
CA ALA A 401 17.13 9.26 22.38
C ALA A 401 15.80 10.03 22.45
N ARG A 402 14.68 9.33 22.63
CA ARG A 402 13.32 9.89 22.58
C ARG A 402 12.44 9.30 23.69
N PRO A 403 12.77 9.54 24.97
CA PRO A 403 12.03 8.94 26.09
C PRO A 403 10.55 9.35 26.10
N ASP A 404 10.26 10.55 25.59
CA ASP A 404 8.92 11.12 25.57
C ASP A 404 8.17 10.91 24.24
N PHE A 405 8.68 10.09 23.30
CA PHE A 405 8.06 9.98 21.97
C PHE A 405 6.59 9.55 22.06
N PHE A 406 6.33 8.50 22.84
CA PHE A 406 5.00 7.89 23.04
C PHE A 406 4.22 8.50 24.22
N GLY A 407 4.66 9.63 24.76
CA GLY A 407 4.12 10.23 25.99
C GLY A 407 5.20 10.40 27.05
N HIS A 408 4.91 11.17 28.08
CA HIS A 408 5.91 11.59 29.06
C HIS A 408 6.56 10.39 29.77
N ASN A 409 7.88 10.25 29.64
CA ASN A 409 8.70 9.16 30.19
C ASN A 409 8.31 7.73 29.77
N VAL A 410 7.44 7.56 28.77
CA VAL A 410 6.93 6.24 28.37
C VAL A 410 8.05 5.30 27.91
N GLY A 411 9.08 5.83 27.23
CA GLY A 411 10.24 5.07 26.76
C GLY A 411 11.32 4.81 27.81
N THR A 412 11.20 5.32 29.04
CA THR A 412 12.27 5.18 30.05
C THR A 412 12.40 3.75 30.58
N PHE A 413 13.62 3.40 31.02
CA PHE A 413 13.95 2.06 31.52
C PHE A 413 14.10 2.05 33.05
N ASP A 414 13.83 0.89 33.66
CA ASP A 414 14.11 0.65 35.07
C ASP A 414 15.62 0.71 35.38
N GLU A 415 15.96 0.63 36.67
CA GLU A 415 17.36 0.69 37.13
C GLU A 415 18.25 -0.40 36.51
N THR A 416 17.66 -1.49 36.01
CA THR A 416 18.39 -2.58 35.34
C THR A 416 18.67 -2.31 33.87
N GLY A 417 17.99 -1.32 33.28
CA GLY A 417 18.06 -0.98 31.86
C GLY A 417 17.42 -2.01 30.93
N LYS A 418 16.75 -3.04 31.46
CA LYS A 418 16.21 -4.18 30.69
C LYS A 418 14.71 -4.10 30.48
N LYS A 419 13.97 -3.51 31.42
CA LYS A 419 12.52 -3.34 31.35
C LYS A 419 12.16 -1.86 31.31
N LEU A 420 11.00 -1.56 30.75
CA LEU A 420 10.44 -0.21 30.81
C LEU A 420 10.08 0.13 32.25
N ALA A 421 10.31 1.37 32.66
CA ALA A 421 10.17 1.83 34.05
C ALA A 421 8.71 1.86 34.49
N LEU A 422 7.82 2.31 33.60
CA LEU A 422 6.42 2.53 33.89
C LEU A 422 5.58 1.24 33.78
N SER A 423 4.43 1.21 34.46
CA SER A 423 3.45 0.12 34.38
C SER A 423 2.86 -0.03 32.97
N LYS A 424 2.01 -1.04 32.71
CA LYS A 424 1.38 -1.17 31.38
C LYS A 424 0.44 0.01 31.12
N GLU A 425 -0.32 0.38 32.13
CA GLU A 425 -1.37 1.39 32.11
C GLU A 425 -0.80 2.79 31.88
N GLU A 426 0.39 3.07 32.38
CA GLU A 426 1.09 4.35 32.19
C GLU A 426 1.86 4.45 30.87
N ARG A 427 1.91 3.35 30.08
CA ARG A 427 2.59 3.29 28.78
C ARG A 427 1.63 3.24 27.61
N THR A 428 0.36 3.56 27.84
CA THR A 428 -0.66 3.64 26.81
C THR A 428 -0.65 4.99 26.11
N PHE A 429 -0.95 5.00 24.82
CA PHE A 429 -1.07 6.19 24.00
C PHE A 429 -2.05 5.95 22.86
N THR A 430 -2.65 7.02 22.37
CA THR A 430 -3.53 6.98 21.21
C THR A 430 -2.71 6.86 19.93
N LEU A 431 -2.87 5.73 19.24
CA LEU A 431 -2.28 5.47 17.92
C LEU A 431 -3.35 5.72 16.84
N ARG A 432 -3.16 6.77 16.04
CA ARG A 432 -4.04 7.18 14.96
C ARG A 432 -3.51 6.70 13.62
N PHE A 433 -4.30 5.95 12.87
CA PHE A 433 -4.00 5.56 11.50
C PHE A 433 -4.35 6.73 10.59
N LEU A 434 -3.32 7.40 10.04
CA LEU A 434 -3.54 8.69 9.37
C LEU A 434 -4.39 8.55 8.10
N SER A 435 -4.17 7.48 7.32
CA SER A 435 -4.95 7.21 6.10
C SER A 435 -6.46 7.03 6.39
N SER A 436 -6.84 6.39 7.50
CA SER A 436 -8.27 6.17 7.83
C SER A 436 -8.88 7.18 8.79
N GLY A 437 -8.05 7.88 9.56
CA GLY A 437 -8.47 8.69 10.70
C GLY A 437 -8.81 7.88 11.96
N ASP A 438 -8.82 6.54 11.88
CA ASP A 438 -9.17 5.69 13.02
C ASP A 438 -8.11 5.75 14.10
N ALA A 439 -8.54 5.61 15.36
CA ALA A 439 -7.64 5.61 16.51
C ALA A 439 -7.86 4.38 17.39
N ILE A 440 -6.77 3.86 17.95
CA ILE A 440 -6.77 2.80 18.97
C ILE A 440 -5.94 3.25 20.16
N GLU A 441 -6.25 2.72 21.33
CA GLU A 441 -5.32 2.74 22.45
C GLU A 441 -4.27 1.65 22.23
N ALA A 442 -3.01 2.07 22.14
CA ALA A 442 -1.85 1.23 21.96
C ALA A 442 -0.89 1.39 23.13
N TYR A 443 0.05 0.47 23.27
CA TYR A 443 1.13 0.56 24.25
C TYR A 443 2.40 -0.09 23.71
N ILE A 444 3.56 0.40 24.14
CA ILE A 444 4.83 -0.27 23.89
C ILE A 444 5.00 -1.43 24.88
N ASN A 445 5.60 -2.55 24.49
CA ASN A 445 5.85 -3.70 25.35
C ASN A 445 7.04 -4.56 24.89
N GLN A 446 7.21 -5.72 25.54
CA GLN A 446 8.34 -6.63 25.42
C GLN A 446 9.69 -6.03 25.85
N GLU A 447 10.73 -6.85 25.78
CA GLU A 447 12.11 -6.44 26.08
C GLU A 447 12.50 -5.19 25.28
N SER A 448 13.10 -4.22 25.97
CA SER A 448 13.50 -2.94 25.39
C SER A 448 12.37 -2.10 24.77
N GLY A 449 11.08 -2.39 25.02
CA GLY A 449 9.97 -1.64 24.43
C GLY A 449 9.87 -1.77 22.91
N LYS A 450 10.24 -2.94 22.37
CA LYS A 450 10.35 -3.18 20.93
C LYS A 450 9.05 -3.46 20.19
N ALA A 451 7.93 -3.60 20.90
CA ALA A 451 6.67 -4.03 20.31
C ALA A 451 5.55 -3.04 20.63
N ILE A 452 4.92 -2.48 19.60
CA ILE A 452 3.70 -1.67 19.74
C ILE A 452 2.51 -2.60 19.55
N GLN A 453 1.59 -2.61 20.51
CA GLN A 453 0.41 -3.48 20.51
C GLN A 453 -0.85 -2.71 20.90
N SER A 454 -2.00 -3.14 20.40
CA SER A 454 -3.31 -2.68 20.86
C SER A 454 -3.58 -3.17 22.30
N VAL A 455 -4.17 -2.32 23.15
CA VAL A 455 -4.48 -2.66 24.54
C VAL A 455 -5.57 -3.74 24.64
N ASP A 456 -6.69 -3.52 23.93
CA ASP A 456 -7.90 -4.36 24.02
C ASP A 456 -8.43 -4.84 22.66
N ARG A 457 -7.83 -4.39 21.56
CA ARG A 457 -8.30 -4.65 20.18
C ARG A 457 -7.20 -5.34 19.35
N GLN A 458 -6.55 -6.35 19.90
CA GLN A 458 -5.41 -7.01 19.25
C GLN A 458 -5.85 -7.86 18.05
N ASP A 459 -7.00 -8.51 18.16
CA ASP A 459 -7.68 -9.21 17.08
C ASP A 459 -8.05 -8.25 15.94
N ILE A 460 -8.69 -7.12 16.26
CA ILE A 460 -9.09 -6.11 15.27
C ILE A 460 -7.88 -5.49 14.57
N LEU A 461 -6.84 -5.10 15.33
CA LEU A 461 -5.58 -4.61 14.77
C LEU A 461 -4.92 -5.66 13.88
N GLY A 462 -4.88 -6.90 14.35
CA GLY A 462 -4.31 -8.03 13.64
C GLY A 462 -5.01 -8.36 12.33
N GLU A 463 -6.33 -8.49 12.37
CA GLU A 463 -7.15 -8.77 11.19
C GLU A 463 -7.02 -7.65 10.17
N TRP A 464 -7.16 -6.39 10.59
CA TRP A 464 -7.01 -5.26 9.69
C TRP A 464 -5.60 -5.18 9.08
N LEU A 465 -4.55 -5.34 9.89
CA LEU A 465 -3.17 -5.23 9.40
C LEU A 465 -2.78 -6.40 8.50
N LEU A 466 -3.07 -7.64 8.90
CA LEU A 466 -2.66 -8.84 8.16
C LEU A 466 -3.57 -9.11 6.96
N ARG A 467 -4.89 -9.03 7.13
CA ARG A 467 -5.87 -9.34 6.07
C ARG A 467 -6.25 -8.11 5.24
N GLY A 468 -6.39 -6.97 5.89
CA GLY A 468 -6.70 -5.71 5.20
C GLY A 468 -5.46 -5.13 4.50
N VAL A 469 -4.48 -4.66 5.26
CA VAL A 469 -3.32 -3.94 4.69
C VAL A 469 -2.42 -4.89 3.89
N PHE A 470 -1.98 -6.01 4.47
CA PHE A 470 -1.07 -6.93 3.80
C PHE A 470 -1.74 -7.98 2.89
N GLN A 471 -3.07 -8.03 2.83
CA GLN A 471 -3.82 -8.93 1.94
C GLN A 471 -3.33 -10.39 2.00
N LEU A 472 -3.04 -10.86 3.23
CA LEU A 472 -2.55 -12.22 3.49
C LEU A 472 -3.71 -13.16 3.76
N ALA A 473 -3.71 -14.35 3.14
CA ALA A 473 -4.59 -15.44 3.54
C ALA A 473 -4.32 -15.88 4.98
N GLU A 474 -5.27 -16.60 5.57
CA GLU A 474 -5.11 -17.13 6.93
C GLU A 474 -3.82 -17.97 7.04
N ARG A 475 -2.97 -17.64 8.02
CA ARG A 475 -1.64 -18.24 8.24
C ARG A 475 -0.62 -18.07 7.11
N GLU A 476 -0.90 -17.24 6.09
CA GLU A 476 0.11 -16.84 5.10
C GLU A 476 1.17 -15.94 5.74
N VAL A 477 2.44 -16.29 5.55
CA VAL A 477 3.59 -15.56 6.11
C VAL A 477 3.83 -14.30 5.28
N LEU A 478 3.91 -13.15 5.93
CA LEU A 478 4.36 -11.91 5.30
C LEU A 478 5.82 -12.07 4.85
N THR A 479 6.06 -11.84 3.56
CA THR A 479 7.40 -11.89 2.95
C THR A 479 7.77 -10.53 2.37
N GLY A 480 9.08 -10.32 2.13
CA GLY A 480 9.54 -9.13 1.42
C GLY A 480 8.92 -9.00 0.03
N LYS A 481 8.79 -10.12 -0.70
CA LYS A 481 8.12 -10.14 -2.02
C LYS A 481 6.67 -9.65 -1.95
N LYS A 482 5.93 -10.04 -0.90
CA LYS A 482 4.54 -9.59 -0.69
C LYS A 482 4.51 -8.08 -0.42
N LEU A 483 5.36 -7.59 0.47
CA LEU A 483 5.53 -6.16 0.74
C LEU A 483 5.84 -5.37 -0.55
N GLU A 484 6.77 -5.88 -1.36
CA GLU A 484 7.11 -5.29 -2.66
C GLU A 484 5.93 -5.27 -3.63
N SER A 485 5.15 -6.36 -3.74
CA SER A 485 3.97 -6.40 -4.63
C SER A 485 2.87 -5.42 -4.24
N LEU A 486 2.81 -5.05 -2.96
CA LEU A 486 1.89 -4.08 -2.39
C LEU A 486 2.45 -2.65 -2.37
N GLU A 487 3.70 -2.47 -2.82
CA GLU A 487 4.40 -1.18 -2.82
C GLU A 487 4.48 -0.53 -1.44
N ILE A 488 4.59 -1.37 -0.40
CA ILE A 488 4.80 -0.98 1.00
C ILE A 488 6.10 -1.64 1.46
N ASN A 489 7.04 -0.88 2.02
CA ASN A 489 8.23 -1.48 2.64
C ASN A 489 8.59 -0.89 4.00
N GLY A 490 7.90 0.16 4.45
CA GLY A 490 8.24 0.90 5.65
C GLY A 490 7.04 1.37 6.44
N ILE A 491 7.32 1.93 7.61
CA ILE A 491 6.36 2.51 8.54
C ILE A 491 6.88 3.88 8.94
N ARG A 492 5.99 4.87 9.01
CA ARG A 492 6.27 6.18 9.60
C ARG A 492 5.38 6.40 10.81
N LEU A 493 5.97 6.93 11.88
CA LEU A 493 5.27 7.44 13.04
C LEU A 493 5.44 8.95 13.13
N THR A 494 4.36 9.65 13.46
CA THR A 494 4.31 11.11 13.56
C THR A 494 3.79 11.50 14.94
N LYS A 495 4.57 12.23 15.72
CA LYS A 495 4.16 12.76 17.02
C LYS A 495 3.51 14.12 16.84
N PHE A 496 2.28 14.27 17.31
CA PHE A 496 1.55 15.54 17.26
C PHE A 496 1.60 16.30 18.59
N LYS A 497 1.40 17.63 18.53
CA LYS A 497 1.34 18.51 19.72
C LYS A 497 0.25 18.12 20.71
N ASN A 498 -0.85 17.52 20.25
CA ASN A 498 -1.93 17.02 21.08
C ASN A 498 -1.58 15.72 21.84
N GLY A 499 -0.39 15.14 21.61
CA GLY A 499 0.07 13.91 22.24
C GLY A 499 -0.26 12.61 21.49
N GLU A 500 -1.02 12.69 20.39
CA GLU A 500 -1.33 11.52 19.56
C GLU A 500 -0.13 11.10 18.71
N ILE A 501 -0.07 9.80 18.40
CA ILE A 501 0.91 9.23 17.50
C ILE A 501 0.21 8.79 16.22
N GLY A 502 0.49 9.47 15.11
CA GLY A 502 0.10 9.04 13.77
C GLY A 502 0.93 7.85 13.29
N ILE A 503 0.32 6.92 12.57
CA ILE A 503 1.00 5.83 11.86
C ILE A 503 0.57 5.75 10.41
N GLU A 504 1.56 5.52 9.53
CA GLU A 504 1.41 5.31 8.09
C GLU A 504 2.28 4.14 7.64
N PHE A 505 1.79 3.36 6.69
CA PHE A 505 2.58 2.35 5.98
C PHE A 505 3.10 2.97 4.71
N ILE A 506 4.42 3.11 4.58
CA ILE A 506 5.04 3.90 3.51
C ILE A 506 6.00 3.08 2.66
N TRP A 507 6.56 3.71 1.62
CA TRP A 507 7.68 3.22 0.86
C TRP A 507 8.87 4.12 1.12
N ILE A 508 9.98 3.51 1.49
CA ILE A 508 11.26 4.15 1.75
C ILE A 508 12.23 3.68 0.66
N ASP A 509 12.76 4.64 -0.09
CA ASP A 509 13.93 4.37 -0.93
C ASP A 509 15.14 4.08 -0.01
N THR A 510 15.64 2.86 -0.06
CA THR A 510 16.78 2.43 0.78
C THR A 510 18.11 3.01 0.32
N GLU A 511 18.18 3.57 -0.90
CA GLU A 511 19.36 4.29 -1.41
C GLU A 511 19.35 5.76 -0.98
N ASN A 512 18.17 6.37 -0.92
CA ASN A 512 17.97 7.75 -0.47
C ASN A 512 16.90 7.80 0.63
N PRO A 513 17.18 7.26 1.83
CA PRO A 513 16.19 7.22 2.91
C PRO A 513 15.85 8.63 3.40
N PRO A 514 14.61 8.85 3.89
CA PRO A 514 14.23 10.13 4.45
C PRO A 514 15.06 10.47 5.69
N THR A 515 15.15 11.75 6.02
CA THR A 515 15.95 12.24 7.17
C THR A 515 15.46 11.72 8.51
N ASP A 516 14.19 11.32 8.59
CA ASP A 516 13.55 10.72 9.75
C ASP A 516 13.78 9.20 9.88
N ALA A 517 14.56 8.60 8.98
CA ALA A 517 14.80 7.16 8.97
C ALA A 517 15.62 6.68 10.18
N ILE A 518 15.18 5.57 10.80
CA ILE A 518 15.87 4.83 11.86
C ILE A 518 16.18 3.39 11.44
N GLY A 519 16.83 2.61 12.32
CA GLY A 519 17.17 1.21 12.03
C GLY A 519 18.32 1.06 11.04
N TRP A 520 18.32 -0.02 10.25
CA TRP A 520 19.45 -0.35 9.37
C TRP A 520 19.61 0.61 8.18
N VAL A 521 18.53 1.25 7.71
CA VAL A 521 18.56 2.22 6.60
C VAL A 521 19.21 3.55 7.00
N SER A 522 19.13 3.93 8.28
CA SER A 522 19.79 5.14 8.81
C SER A 522 21.32 5.06 8.83
N ARG A 523 21.90 3.87 8.62
CA ARG A 523 23.32 3.59 8.88
C ARG A 523 24.26 3.80 7.69
N LYS A 524 23.80 4.34 6.55
CA LYS A 524 24.65 4.60 5.36
C LYS A 524 25.62 5.80 5.49
N GLY A 525 25.85 6.33 6.70
CA GLY A 525 26.72 7.47 6.97
C GLY A 525 28.07 7.17 7.65
N LYS A 526 28.42 5.92 7.94
CA LYS A 526 29.77 5.57 8.44
C LYS A 526 30.41 4.56 7.51
N LYS A 527 31.18 5.08 6.55
CA LYS A 527 32.19 4.35 5.79
C LYS A 527 33.12 3.57 6.71
#